data_AF-A0A7S2CEN4-F1
#
_entry.id   AF-A0A7S2CEN4-F1
#
_cell.length_a   1.000
_cell.length_b   1.000
_cell.length_c   1.000
_cell.angle_alpha   90.00
_cell.angle_beta   90.00
_cell.angle_gamma   90.00
#
_symmetry.space_group_name_H-M   'P 1'
#
loop_
_entity.id
_entity.type
_entity.pdbx_description
1 polymer ?
#
loop_
_entity_poly.entity_id
_entity_poly.type
_entity_poly.pdbx_seq_one_letter_code
_entity_poly.pdbx_strand_id
1 'polypeptide(L)'
;MQVQAAGGIAEKAGVFGWGYNRGNFKYDQGLRWQRFTTGRKMAIAQVGMFRQDCTDLAAVAQVKMKVYAPILTMSLGYCITVFVEGRSGLKFPGPPVFVSGIYLQCLGIGFGFMTLATWLVFHAAIRAQIAAVQLRTRIVRLPVPTQKHLDSARKLLSTWEENNAYDMFKVPFVMPNSPDPE
;
A
#
# COMPACT_ATOMS: atom_id res chain seq x y z
N MET A 1 32.09 -66.52 13.30
CA MET A 1 31.24 -66.18 12.14
C MET A 1 30.08 -65.21 12.43
N GLN A 2 29.93 -64.66 13.65
CA GLN A 2 28.76 -63.81 13.98
C GLN A 2 29.00 -62.28 13.92
N VAL A 3 30.24 -61.81 13.69
CA VAL A 3 30.55 -60.36 13.69
C VAL A 3 30.23 -59.68 12.35
N GLN A 4 30.16 -60.42 11.23
CA GLN A 4 29.84 -59.85 9.91
C GLN A 4 28.35 -59.52 9.71
N ALA A 5 27.43 -60.25 10.37
CA ALA A 5 25.99 -60.05 10.18
C ALA A 5 25.48 -58.75 10.83
N ALA A 6 26.07 -58.34 11.96
CA ALA A 6 25.72 -57.09 12.64
C ALA A 6 26.20 -55.85 11.87
N GLY A 7 27.39 -55.93 11.24
CA GLY A 7 27.94 -54.86 10.40
C GLY A 7 27.07 -54.55 9.19
N GLY A 8 26.55 -55.59 8.51
CA GLY A 8 25.70 -55.41 7.33
C GLY A 8 24.31 -54.82 7.62
N ILE A 9 23.80 -54.95 8.86
CA ILE A 9 22.51 -54.33 9.26
C ILE A 9 22.73 -52.86 9.63
N ALA A 10 23.81 -52.55 10.37
CA ALA A 10 24.16 -51.18 10.73
C ALA A 10 24.51 -50.33 9.49
N GLU A 11 25.22 -50.90 8.53
CA GLU A 11 25.57 -50.24 7.26
C GLU A 11 24.31 -49.96 6.42
N LYS A 12 23.40 -50.92 6.30
CA LYS A 12 22.10 -50.72 5.62
C LYS A 12 21.22 -49.69 6.31
N ALA A 13 21.22 -49.66 7.65
CA ALA A 13 20.48 -48.65 8.42
C ALA A 13 21.08 -47.25 8.28
N GLY A 14 22.41 -47.11 8.24
CA GLY A 14 23.10 -45.84 8.03
C GLY A 14 22.90 -45.28 6.62
N VAL A 15 22.98 -46.12 5.59
CA VAL A 15 22.72 -45.72 4.19
C VAL A 15 21.25 -45.34 3.99
N PHE A 16 20.33 -46.07 4.61
CA PHE A 16 18.90 -45.74 4.60
C PHE A 16 18.60 -44.43 5.33
N GLY A 17 19.13 -44.25 6.55
CA GLY A 17 18.96 -43.02 7.34
C GLY A 17 19.50 -41.80 6.61
N TRP A 18 20.70 -41.90 6.04
CA TRP A 18 21.30 -40.83 5.24
C TRP A 18 20.45 -40.44 4.03
N GLY A 19 20.02 -41.42 3.22
CA GLY A 19 19.21 -41.17 2.03
C GLY A 19 17.85 -40.56 2.37
N TYR A 20 17.22 -41.06 3.43
CA TYR A 20 15.95 -40.57 3.93
C TYR A 20 16.05 -39.11 4.43
N ASN A 21 17.02 -38.83 5.31
CA ASN A 21 17.17 -37.50 5.91
C ASN A 21 17.57 -36.44 4.88
N ARG A 22 18.47 -36.78 3.95
CA ARG A 22 18.83 -35.91 2.83
C ARG A 22 17.63 -35.63 1.91
N GLY A 23 16.81 -36.64 1.64
CA GLY A 23 15.56 -36.50 0.88
C GLY A 23 14.54 -35.61 1.58
N ASN A 24 14.38 -35.78 2.89
CA ASN A 24 13.50 -34.97 3.72
C ASN A 24 13.98 -33.50 3.79
N PHE A 25 15.29 -33.28 3.94
CA PHE A 25 15.88 -31.95 3.91
C PHE A 25 15.62 -31.24 2.58
N LYS A 26 15.77 -31.94 1.44
CA LYS A 26 15.47 -31.38 0.11
C LYS A 26 13.98 -31.03 -0.03
N TYR A 27 13.09 -31.85 0.53
CA TYR A 27 11.66 -31.59 0.53
C TYR A 27 11.30 -30.36 1.38
N ASP A 28 11.82 -30.27 2.60
CA ASP A 28 11.57 -29.13 3.49
C ASP A 28 12.16 -27.83 2.95
N GLN A 29 13.30 -27.86 2.25
CA GLN A 29 13.82 -26.68 1.54
C GLN A 29 12.80 -26.09 0.55
N GLY A 30 12.13 -26.96 -0.23
CA GLY A 30 11.08 -26.54 -1.14
C GLY A 30 9.90 -25.90 -0.40
N LEU A 31 9.46 -26.52 0.70
CA LEU A 31 8.38 -25.99 1.54
C LEU A 31 8.77 -24.68 2.23
N ARG A 32 10.01 -24.51 2.65
CA ARG A 32 10.52 -23.27 3.29
C ARG A 32 10.45 -22.10 2.32
N TRP A 33 10.89 -22.29 1.07
CA TRP A 33 10.76 -21.27 0.03
C TRP A 33 9.29 -20.96 -0.29
N GLN A 34 8.43 -21.99 -0.36
CA GLN A 34 6.99 -21.81 -0.57
C GLN A 34 6.33 -21.02 0.59
N ARG A 35 6.66 -21.32 1.85
CA ARG A 35 6.19 -20.58 3.03
C ARG A 35 6.64 -19.12 2.97
N PHE A 36 7.92 -18.88 2.70
CA PHE A 36 8.48 -17.52 2.58
C PHE A 36 7.78 -16.70 1.47
N THR A 37 7.66 -17.27 0.27
CA THR A 37 7.03 -16.58 -0.86
C THR A 37 5.53 -16.35 -0.63
N THR A 38 4.82 -17.30 -0.02
CA THR A 38 3.40 -17.16 0.32
C THR A 38 3.18 -16.07 1.37
N GLY A 39 3.95 -16.07 2.46
CA GLY A 39 3.89 -15.01 3.46
C GLY A 39 4.17 -13.63 2.86
N ARG A 40 5.12 -13.54 1.92
CA ARG A 40 5.43 -12.28 1.25
C ARG A 40 4.32 -11.82 0.30
N LYS A 41 3.66 -12.74 -0.41
CA LYS A 41 2.49 -12.42 -1.22
C LYS A 41 1.38 -11.80 -0.37
N MET A 42 1.10 -12.37 0.81
CA MET A 42 0.10 -11.83 1.73
C MET A 42 0.48 -10.44 2.26
N ALA A 43 1.75 -10.23 2.63
CA ALA A 43 2.24 -8.91 3.06
C ALA A 43 2.17 -7.85 1.94
N ILE A 44 2.49 -8.22 0.70
CA ILE A 44 2.33 -7.34 -0.46
C ILE A 44 0.85 -7.00 -0.69
N ALA A 45 -0.04 -7.99 -0.60
CA ALA A 45 -1.48 -7.78 -0.73
C ALA A 45 -2.02 -6.82 0.36
N GLN A 46 -1.59 -7.00 1.61
CA GLN A 46 -1.95 -6.11 2.72
C GLN A 46 -1.52 -4.66 2.46
N VAL A 47 -0.27 -4.45 2.06
CA VAL A 47 0.23 -3.10 1.72
C VAL A 47 -0.46 -2.56 0.47
N GLY A 48 -0.84 -3.43 -0.47
CA GLY A 48 -1.67 -3.07 -1.62
C GLY A 48 -3.02 -2.49 -1.20
N MET A 49 -3.73 -3.15 -0.29
CA MET A 49 -4.99 -2.66 0.28
C MET A 49 -4.77 -1.30 0.98
N PHE A 50 -3.75 -1.18 1.82
CA PHE A 50 -3.47 0.09 2.50
C PHE A 50 -3.15 1.25 1.54
N ARG A 51 -2.50 0.97 0.41
CA ARG A 51 -2.25 1.98 -0.65
C ARG A 51 -3.54 2.40 -1.37
N GLN A 52 -4.49 1.48 -1.52
CA GLN A 52 -5.82 1.77 -2.01
C GLN A 52 -6.53 2.73 -1.05
N ASP A 53 -6.55 2.40 0.25
CA ASP A 53 -7.21 3.21 1.29
C ASP A 53 -6.67 4.64 1.34
N CYS A 54 -5.34 4.81 1.25
CA CYS A 54 -4.71 6.13 1.19
C CYS A 54 -5.18 6.98 -0.02
N THR A 55 -5.50 6.32 -1.13
CA THR A 55 -6.01 6.96 -2.34
C THR A 55 -7.47 7.34 -2.17
N ASP A 56 -8.26 6.43 -1.63
CA ASP A 56 -9.69 6.63 -1.42
C ASP A 56 -9.94 7.75 -0.41
N LEU A 57 -9.11 7.85 0.64
CA LEU A 57 -9.14 8.95 1.61
C LEU A 57 -8.93 10.32 0.93
N ALA A 58 -7.96 10.42 0.02
CA ALA A 58 -7.72 11.65 -0.72
C ALA A 58 -8.79 11.92 -1.79
N ALA A 59 -9.38 10.86 -2.35
CA ALA A 59 -10.46 10.95 -3.34
C ALA A 59 -11.73 11.56 -2.75
N VAL A 60 -12.04 11.32 -1.46
CA VAL A 60 -13.22 11.94 -0.80
C VAL A 60 -13.19 13.46 -0.90
N ALA A 61 -12.04 14.09 -0.66
CA ALA A 61 -11.89 15.54 -0.79
C ALA A 61 -12.10 15.99 -2.23
N GLN A 62 -11.56 15.26 -3.21
CA GLN A 62 -11.72 15.58 -4.63
C GLN A 62 -13.18 15.48 -5.08
N VAL A 63 -13.89 14.42 -4.67
CA VAL A 63 -15.31 14.21 -5.02
C VAL A 63 -16.17 15.32 -4.43
N LYS A 64 -15.93 15.69 -3.15
CA LYS A 64 -16.63 16.82 -2.53
C LYS A 64 -16.38 18.13 -3.28
N MET A 65 -15.12 18.44 -3.61
CA MET A 65 -14.79 19.68 -4.33
C MET A 65 -15.37 19.71 -5.76
N LYS A 66 -15.52 18.55 -6.43
CA LYS A 66 -16.21 18.45 -7.73
C LYS A 66 -17.69 18.80 -7.67
N VAL A 67 -18.34 18.58 -6.52
CA VAL A 67 -19.75 18.96 -6.31
C VAL A 67 -19.87 20.45 -6.01
N TYR A 68 -18.96 21.00 -5.19
CA TYR A 68 -19.02 22.42 -4.82
C TYR A 68 -18.55 23.38 -5.92
N ALA A 69 -17.57 22.99 -6.73
CA ALA A 69 -17.04 23.82 -7.82
C ALA A 69 -18.12 24.37 -8.76
N PRO A 70 -19.02 23.56 -9.36
CA PRO A 70 -20.07 24.08 -10.26
C PRO A 70 -21.08 24.99 -9.55
N ILE A 71 -21.42 24.71 -8.29
CA ILE A 71 -22.37 25.54 -7.52
C ILE A 71 -21.79 26.95 -7.32
N LEU A 72 -20.51 27.03 -6.95
CA LEU A 72 -19.82 28.31 -6.76
C LEU A 72 -19.62 29.07 -8.07
N THR A 73 -19.29 28.38 -9.17
CA THR A 73 -19.12 29.04 -10.48
C THR A 73 -20.45 29.54 -11.05
N MET A 74 -21.55 28.78 -10.88
CA MET A 74 -22.90 29.26 -11.25
C MET A 74 -23.28 30.50 -10.45
N SER A 75 -23.05 30.46 -9.14
CA SER A 75 -23.36 31.60 -8.26
C SER A 75 -22.51 32.84 -8.59
N LEU A 76 -21.23 32.65 -8.93
CA LEU A 76 -20.37 33.71 -9.44
C LEU A 76 -20.88 34.28 -10.77
N GLY A 77 -21.38 33.42 -11.66
CA GLY A 77 -22.03 33.82 -12.90
C GLY A 77 -23.23 34.74 -12.65
N TYR A 78 -24.10 34.40 -11.70
CA TYR A 78 -25.21 35.28 -11.30
C TYR A 78 -24.71 36.63 -10.77
N CYS A 79 -23.70 36.64 -9.89
CA CYS A 79 -23.11 37.90 -9.43
C CYS A 79 -22.60 38.77 -10.57
N ILE A 80 -21.93 38.19 -11.59
CA ILE A 80 -21.43 38.93 -12.76
C ILE A 80 -22.60 39.48 -13.61
N THR A 81 -23.62 38.67 -13.89
CA THR A 81 -24.78 39.11 -14.70
C THR A 81 -25.48 40.31 -14.05
N VAL A 82 -25.72 40.25 -12.74
CA VAL A 82 -26.35 41.35 -11.99
C VAL A 82 -25.44 42.57 -11.91
N PHE A 83 -24.11 42.38 -11.89
CA PHE A 83 -23.14 43.48 -11.88
C PHE A 83 -23.11 44.24 -13.21
N VAL A 84 -23.26 43.53 -14.34
CA VAL A 84 -23.21 44.12 -15.69
C VAL A 84 -24.58 44.68 -16.13
N GLU A 85 -25.66 43.96 -15.86
CA GLU A 85 -27.04 44.37 -16.22
C GLU A 85 -27.65 45.36 -15.22
N GLY A 86 -27.07 45.48 -14.02
CA GLY A 86 -27.52 46.34 -12.92
C GLY A 86 -27.44 47.85 -13.18
N ARG A 87 -27.18 48.31 -14.41
CA ARG A 87 -27.36 49.72 -14.79
C ARG A 87 -28.87 50.02 -14.85
N SER A 88 -29.45 50.29 -13.69
CA SER A 88 -30.87 50.57 -13.44
C SER A 88 -31.38 51.89 -14.03
N GLY A 89 -31.02 52.21 -15.27
CA GLY A 89 -31.41 53.43 -15.98
C GLY A 89 -32.01 53.21 -17.37
N LEU A 90 -32.15 51.95 -17.81
CA LEU A 90 -32.67 51.63 -19.16
C LEU A 90 -34.21 51.52 -19.24
N LYS A 91 -34.91 51.25 -18.12
CA LYS A 91 -36.38 51.07 -18.11
C LYS A 91 -37.16 51.91 -17.09
N PHE A 92 -36.51 52.47 -16.07
CA PHE A 92 -37.16 53.23 -14.99
C PHE A 92 -36.31 54.44 -14.60
N PRO A 93 -36.91 55.51 -14.02
CA PRO A 93 -36.15 56.62 -13.46
C PRO A 93 -35.09 56.09 -12.49
N GLY A 94 -33.84 56.48 -12.72
CA GLY A 94 -32.71 55.93 -11.99
C GLY A 94 -32.83 56.20 -10.48
N PRO A 95 -32.54 55.20 -9.62
CA PRO A 95 -32.54 55.41 -8.18
C PRO A 95 -31.49 56.45 -7.79
N PRO A 96 -31.63 57.11 -6.63
CA PRO A 96 -30.64 58.06 -6.13
C PRO A 96 -29.24 57.45 -6.12
N VAL A 97 -28.25 58.19 -6.61
CA VAL A 97 -26.87 57.71 -6.85
C VAL A 97 -26.26 57.03 -5.62
N PHE A 98 -26.51 57.57 -4.43
CA PHE A 98 -26.05 57.01 -3.16
C PHE A 98 -26.55 55.57 -2.93
N VAL A 99 -27.82 55.30 -3.21
CA VAL A 99 -28.43 53.96 -3.04
C VAL A 99 -27.86 52.98 -4.07
N SER A 100 -27.65 53.42 -5.31
CA SER A 100 -26.99 52.59 -6.33
C SER A 100 -25.52 52.27 -5.99
N GLY A 101 -24.80 53.20 -5.36
CA GLY A 101 -23.44 52.99 -4.89
C GLY A 101 -23.34 51.92 -3.80
N ILE A 102 -24.24 51.96 -2.80
CA ILE A 102 -24.30 50.94 -1.74
C ILE A 102 -24.63 49.57 -2.34
N TYR A 103 -25.61 49.50 -3.25
CA TYR A 103 -25.99 48.26 -3.92
C TYR A 103 -24.83 47.63 -4.70
N LEU A 104 -24.12 48.44 -5.51
CA LEU A 104 -22.94 47.98 -6.26
C LEU A 104 -21.80 47.53 -5.34
N GLN A 105 -21.61 48.21 -4.20
CA GLN A 105 -20.60 47.83 -3.21
C GLN A 105 -20.92 46.48 -2.56
N CYS A 106 -22.18 46.25 -2.16
CA CYS A 106 -22.61 44.96 -1.60
C CYS A 106 -22.43 43.81 -2.61
N LEU A 107 -22.75 44.05 -3.89
CA LEU A 107 -22.49 43.09 -4.96
C LEU A 107 -20.99 42.85 -5.18
N GLY A 108 -20.17 43.90 -5.10
CA GLY A 108 -18.71 43.78 -5.23
C GLY A 108 -18.09 42.93 -4.12
N ILE A 109 -18.56 43.07 -2.88
CA ILE A 109 -18.14 42.22 -1.75
C ILE A 109 -18.57 40.77 -1.99
N GLY A 110 -19.80 40.53 -2.46
CA GLY A 110 -20.29 39.21 -2.83
C GLY A 110 -19.46 38.56 -3.93
N PHE A 111 -19.15 39.30 -5.00
CA PHE A 111 -18.27 38.85 -6.09
C PHE A 111 -16.87 38.47 -5.59
N GLY A 112 -16.27 39.29 -4.73
CA GLY A 112 -14.97 39.02 -4.13
C GLY A 112 -14.97 37.73 -3.28
N PHE A 113 -16.01 37.55 -2.46
CA PHE A 113 -16.17 36.33 -1.65
C PHE A 113 -16.32 35.08 -2.53
N MET A 114 -17.16 35.12 -3.56
CA MET A 114 -17.39 33.96 -4.45
C MET A 114 -16.15 33.63 -5.29
N THR A 115 -15.37 34.64 -5.69
CA THR A 115 -14.09 34.44 -6.38
C THR A 115 -13.08 33.73 -5.47
N LEU A 116 -12.93 34.18 -4.22
CA LEU A 116 -12.06 33.54 -3.24
C LEU A 116 -12.52 32.10 -2.92
N ALA A 117 -13.83 31.89 -2.74
CA ALA A 117 -14.38 30.56 -2.49
C ALA A 117 -14.07 29.59 -3.66
N THR A 118 -14.25 30.04 -4.89
CA THR A 118 -13.94 29.26 -6.10
C THR A 118 -12.44 28.92 -6.16
N TRP A 119 -11.58 29.89 -5.88
CA TRP A 119 -10.12 29.67 -5.81
C TRP A 119 -9.74 28.62 -4.76
N LEU A 120 -10.31 28.71 -3.57
CA LEU A 120 -10.04 27.78 -2.46
C LEU A 120 -10.50 26.35 -2.80
N VAL A 121 -11.64 26.19 -3.47
CA VAL A 121 -12.12 24.87 -3.92
C VAL A 121 -11.15 24.23 -4.90
N PHE A 122 -10.65 24.97 -5.88
CA PHE A 122 -9.64 24.46 -6.81
C PHE A 122 -8.31 24.15 -6.11
N HIS A 123 -7.87 25.03 -5.21
CA HIS A 123 -6.64 24.80 -4.44
C HIS A 123 -6.72 23.53 -3.60
N ALA A 124 -7.84 23.31 -2.90
CA ALA A 124 -8.08 22.12 -2.09
C ALA A 124 -8.09 20.84 -2.95
N ALA A 125 -8.74 20.87 -4.11
CA ALA A 125 -8.78 19.74 -5.02
C ALA A 125 -7.38 19.33 -5.53
N ILE A 126 -6.56 20.31 -5.93
CA ILE A 126 -5.19 20.07 -6.40
C ILE A 126 -4.30 19.58 -5.25
N ARG A 127 -4.41 20.18 -4.06
CA ARG A 127 -3.67 19.73 -2.87
C ARG A 127 -3.98 18.28 -2.50
N ALA A 128 -5.25 17.86 -2.58
CA ALA A 128 -5.64 16.49 -2.32
C ALA A 128 -5.01 15.50 -3.33
N GLN A 129 -4.92 15.88 -4.62
CA GLN A 129 -4.24 15.06 -5.65
C GLN A 129 -2.75 14.91 -5.37
N ILE A 130 -2.08 16.01 -5.03
CA ILE A 130 -0.64 16.00 -4.70
C ILE A 130 -0.39 15.14 -3.45
N ALA A 131 -1.21 15.28 -2.41
CA ALA A 131 -1.09 14.51 -1.19
C ALA A 131 -1.25 13.00 -1.44
N ALA A 132 -2.20 12.58 -2.29
CA ALA A 132 -2.38 11.18 -2.66
C ALA A 132 -1.11 10.58 -3.30
N VAL A 133 -0.48 11.33 -4.22
CA VAL A 133 0.75 10.90 -4.91
C VAL A 133 1.92 10.87 -3.92
N GLN A 134 2.06 11.88 -3.06
CA GLN A 134 3.14 11.94 -2.07
C GLN A 134 3.06 10.81 -1.05
N LEU A 135 1.87 10.50 -0.52
CA LEU A 135 1.66 9.38 0.40
C LEU A 135 2.05 8.06 -0.27
N ARG A 136 1.63 7.84 -1.52
CA ARG A 136 1.90 6.61 -2.25
C ARG A 136 3.38 6.42 -2.62
N THR A 137 4.11 7.50 -2.88
CA THR A 137 5.49 7.42 -3.40
C THR A 137 6.55 7.57 -2.31
N ARG A 138 6.31 8.37 -1.27
CA ARG A 138 7.33 8.71 -0.26
C ARG A 138 7.12 8.01 1.07
N ILE A 139 5.86 7.85 1.50
CA ILE A 139 5.51 7.35 2.82
C ILE A 139 5.21 5.85 2.80
N VAL A 140 4.30 5.42 1.93
CA VAL A 140 3.85 4.02 1.88
C VAL A 140 4.76 3.20 0.97
N ARG A 141 5.83 2.66 1.54
CA ARG A 141 6.81 1.83 0.82
C ARG A 141 6.34 0.37 0.74
N LEU A 142 6.69 -0.30 -0.36
CA LEU A 142 6.45 -1.72 -0.51
C LEU A 142 7.40 -2.53 0.38
N PRO A 143 6.95 -3.64 0.95
CA PRO A 143 7.82 -4.53 1.67
C PRO A 143 8.62 -5.33 0.63
N VAL A 144 9.78 -4.82 0.23
CA VAL A 144 10.74 -5.53 -0.64
C VAL A 144 11.69 -6.35 0.25
N PRO A 145 11.86 -7.66 0.00
CA PRO A 145 12.79 -8.47 0.79
C PRO A 145 14.24 -8.00 0.55
N THR A 146 15.04 -7.98 1.61
CA THR A 146 16.48 -7.74 1.49
C THR A 146 17.17 -9.01 1.02
N GLN A 147 18.40 -8.86 0.49
CA GLN A 147 19.20 -10.01 0.06
C GLN A 147 19.38 -11.04 1.20
N LYS A 148 19.62 -10.57 2.42
CA LYS A 148 19.71 -11.44 3.62
C LYS A 148 18.46 -12.30 3.84
N HIS A 149 17.27 -11.75 3.62
CA HIS A 149 16.03 -12.52 3.76
C HIS A 149 15.86 -13.55 2.65
N LEU A 150 16.30 -13.23 1.42
CA LEU A 150 16.31 -14.18 0.30
C LEU A 150 17.30 -15.31 0.54
N ASP A 151 18.49 -15.00 1.02
CA ASP A 151 19.55 -15.97 1.31
C ASP A 151 19.14 -16.89 2.47
N SER A 152 18.51 -16.35 3.51
CA SER A 152 17.95 -17.14 4.61
C SER A 152 16.85 -18.10 4.15
N ALA A 153 15.98 -17.66 3.23
CA ALA A 153 14.93 -18.50 2.65
C ALA A 153 15.48 -19.55 1.67
N ARG A 154 16.63 -19.29 1.03
CA ARG A 154 17.28 -20.14 0.03
C ARG A 154 18.42 -20.96 0.66
N LYS A 155 18.09 -21.86 1.61
CA LYS A 155 19.07 -22.86 2.09
C LYS A 155 19.46 -23.78 0.93
N LEU A 156 20.75 -23.96 0.71
CA LEU A 156 21.29 -24.81 -0.34
C LEU A 156 21.44 -26.24 0.16
N LEU A 157 21.51 -27.20 -0.77
CA LEU A 157 21.80 -28.59 -0.40
C LEU A 157 23.20 -28.75 0.21
N SER A 158 24.13 -27.82 -0.05
CA SER A 158 25.44 -27.80 0.62
C SER A 158 25.31 -27.54 2.13
N THR A 159 24.29 -26.79 2.56
CA THR A 159 24.01 -26.53 3.97
C THR A 159 23.59 -27.80 4.72
N TRP A 160 23.25 -28.89 4.01
CA TRP A 160 23.04 -30.21 4.63
C TRP A 160 24.33 -30.77 5.24
N GLU A 161 25.48 -30.47 4.61
CA GLU A 161 26.78 -30.99 5.00
C GLU A 161 27.35 -30.27 6.22
N GLU A 162 26.77 -29.12 6.56
CA GLU A 162 27.09 -28.31 7.74
C GLU A 162 26.31 -28.75 9.00
N ASN A 163 25.33 -29.66 8.86
CA ASN A 163 24.54 -30.16 9.97
C ASN A 163 25.30 -31.20 10.82
N ASN A 164 24.85 -31.41 12.05
CA ASN A 164 25.42 -32.42 12.95
C ASN A 164 25.29 -33.83 12.35
N ALA A 165 26.34 -34.64 12.48
CA ALA A 165 26.35 -36.03 12.02
C ALA A 165 25.21 -36.87 12.62
N TYR A 166 24.77 -36.55 13.84
CA TYR A 166 23.62 -37.19 14.48
C TYR A 166 22.31 -36.98 13.70
N ASP A 167 22.06 -35.76 13.21
CA ASP A 167 20.86 -35.44 12.42
C ASP A 167 20.95 -35.99 10.98
N MET A 168 22.18 -36.12 10.46
CA MET A 168 22.40 -36.68 9.13
C MET A 168 22.10 -38.18 9.05
N PHE A 169 22.45 -38.95 10.08
CA PHE A 169 22.28 -40.41 10.13
C PHE A 169 21.10 -40.87 11.00
N LYS A 170 20.22 -39.94 11.36
CA LYS A 170 19.03 -40.24 12.16
C LYS A 170 18.17 -41.33 11.52
N VAL A 171 17.79 -42.34 12.31
CA VAL A 171 16.86 -43.38 11.88
C VAL A 171 15.44 -42.91 12.20
N PRO A 172 14.53 -42.84 11.21
CA PRO A 172 13.18 -42.34 11.41
C PRO A 172 12.41 -43.19 12.43
N PHE A 173 11.53 -42.55 13.21
CA PHE A 173 10.65 -43.14 14.24
C PHE A 173 11.32 -43.74 15.49
N VAL A 174 12.66 -43.89 15.52
CA VAL A 174 13.39 -44.46 16.65
C VAL A 174 14.10 -43.39 17.47
N MET A 175 14.63 -42.35 16.80
CA MET A 175 15.39 -41.29 17.46
C MET A 175 14.53 -40.04 17.70
N PRO A 176 14.68 -39.36 18.85
CA PRO A 176 13.94 -38.14 19.17
C PRO A 176 14.24 -37.01 18.19
N ASN A 177 13.29 -36.10 18.00
CA ASN A 177 13.47 -34.90 17.18
C ASN A 177 14.09 -33.77 18.00
N SER A 178 15.37 -33.49 17.79
CA SER A 178 15.97 -32.22 18.20
C SER A 178 15.30 -31.10 17.40
N PRO A 179 14.90 -29.98 18.04
CA PRO A 179 14.57 -28.76 17.32
C PRO A 179 15.81 -28.28 16.57
N ASP A 180 15.66 -27.92 15.30
CA ASP A 180 16.75 -27.31 14.52
C ASP A 180 17.24 -26.04 15.24
N PRO A 181 18.57 -25.82 15.37
CA PRO A 181 19.08 -24.53 15.84
C PRO A 181 18.71 -23.45 14.82
N GLU A 182 18.07 -22.38 15.29
CA GLU A 182 17.58 -21.25 14.48
C GLU A 182 18.68 -20.56 13.66
#